data_AF-A0A1I1B0K5-F1
#
_entry.id   AF-A0A1I1B0K5-F1
#
_cell.length_a   1.000
_cell.length_b   1.000
_cell.length_c   1.000
_cell.angle_alpha   90.00
_cell.angle_beta   90.00
_cell.angle_gamma   90.00
#
_symmetry.space_group_name_H-M   'P 1'
#
loop_
_entity.id
_entity.type
_entity.pdbx_description
1 polymer ?
#
loop_
_entity_poly.entity_id
_entity_poly.type
_entity_poly.pdbx_seq_one_letter_code
_entity_poly.pdbx_strand_id
1 'polypeptide(L)'
;MCEYCGCREVPAIAELMDEHTALADEGHYVRQALGTGDFAGAMRLLGSLVAHLDRHVRREEDGIFLAMRAAGEFIDEIDDLEGEHRDLAAVVAALDHHSTTFAADVSRFLDDLDTHVEREDLGIFPVSVVTLGASGWATVDVARRGSPSFLLDVASTTTADANAAT
;
A
#
# COMPACT_ATOMS: atom_id res chain seq x y z
N MET A 1 -10.55 -11.12 0.29
CA MET A 1 -9.55 -11.88 1.07
C MET A 1 -9.72 -13.38 0.88
N CYS A 2 -8.78 -14.01 0.19
CA CYS A 2 -8.79 -15.44 -0.10
C CYS A 2 -8.18 -16.22 1.07
N GLU A 3 -9.00 -16.77 1.97
CA GLU A 3 -8.53 -17.62 3.09
C GLU A 3 -7.99 -19.00 2.64
N TYR A 4 -8.08 -19.32 1.35
CA TYR A 4 -7.78 -20.67 0.85
C TYR A 4 -6.45 -20.82 0.12
N CYS A 5 -5.70 -19.74 -0.11
CA CYS A 5 -4.47 -19.77 -0.89
C CYS A 5 -3.20 -20.01 -0.07
N GLY A 6 -3.27 -20.02 1.27
CA GLY A 6 -2.10 -20.17 2.15
C GLY A 6 -1.14 -18.98 2.16
N CYS A 7 -1.38 -17.95 1.34
CA CYS A 7 -0.48 -16.79 1.17
C CYS A 7 -0.24 -16.03 2.48
N ARG A 8 -1.27 -15.98 3.34
CA ARG A 8 -1.19 -15.33 4.66
C ARG A 8 -0.35 -16.11 5.68
N GLU A 9 0.10 -17.33 5.37
CA GLU A 9 1.07 -18.07 6.20
C GLU A 9 2.50 -17.56 5.99
N VAL A 10 2.77 -16.84 4.90
CA VAL A 10 4.06 -16.17 4.67
C VAL A 10 4.02 -14.78 5.32
N PRO A 11 4.79 -14.53 6.40
CA PRO A 11 4.64 -13.31 7.20
C PRO A 11 4.84 -12.01 6.43
N ALA A 12 5.74 -12.00 5.44
CA ALA A 12 5.96 -10.81 4.61
C ALA A 12 4.74 -10.47 3.75
N ILE A 13 4.08 -11.48 3.16
CA ILE A 13 2.86 -11.29 2.35
C ILE A 13 1.69 -10.91 3.23
N ALA A 14 1.51 -11.59 4.38
CA ALA A 14 0.45 -11.24 5.33
C ALA A 14 0.53 -9.77 5.75
N GLU A 15 1.75 -9.28 6.03
CA GLU A 15 1.98 -7.89 6.44
C GLU A 15 1.68 -6.88 5.31
N LEU A 16 2.04 -7.17 4.05
CA LEU A 16 1.67 -6.32 2.91
C LEU A 16 0.14 -6.26 2.70
N MET A 17 -0.55 -7.39 2.81
CA MET A 17 -2.02 -7.43 2.72
C MET A 17 -2.71 -6.71 3.88
N ASP A 18 -2.09 -6.71 5.07
CA ASP A 18 -2.59 -5.94 6.22
C ASP A 18 -2.40 -4.43 5.99
N GLU A 19 -1.31 -4.02 5.32
CA GLU A 19 -1.12 -2.65 4.86
C GLU A 19 -2.17 -2.24 3.84
N HIS A 20 -2.50 -3.10 2.86
CA HIS A 20 -3.61 -2.87 1.92
C HIS A 20 -4.94 -2.62 2.63
N THR A 21 -5.25 -3.44 3.64
CA THR A 21 -6.48 -3.27 4.43
C THR A 21 -6.49 -1.93 5.15
N ALA A 22 -5.37 -1.51 5.75
CA ALA A 22 -5.26 -0.23 6.42
C ALA A 22 -5.37 0.96 5.46
N LEU A 23 -4.76 0.89 4.27
CA LEU A 23 -4.87 1.91 3.23
C LEU A 23 -6.33 2.05 2.74
N ALA A 24 -7.05 0.94 2.57
CA ALA A 24 -8.47 0.97 2.20
C ALA A 24 -9.33 1.63 3.30
N ASP A 25 -9.06 1.33 4.57
CA ASP A 25 -9.72 1.98 5.72
C ASP A 25 -9.43 3.50 5.75
N GLU A 26 -8.19 3.91 5.51
CA GLU A 26 -7.82 5.33 5.37
C GLU A 26 -8.57 5.99 4.20
N GLY A 27 -8.68 5.29 3.07
CA GLY A 27 -9.46 5.72 1.91
C GLY A 27 -10.95 5.91 2.23
N HIS A 28 -11.52 5.09 3.12
CA HIS A 28 -12.89 5.28 3.59
C HIS A 28 -13.07 6.61 4.34
N TYR A 29 -12.13 6.98 5.21
CA TYR A 29 -12.19 8.28 5.90
C TYR A 29 -12.06 9.46 4.94
N VAL A 30 -11.22 9.34 3.90
CA VAL A 30 -11.13 10.35 2.84
C VAL A 30 -12.48 10.48 2.10
N ARG A 31 -13.09 9.36 1.68
CA ARG A 31 -14.41 9.34 1.03
C ARG A 31 -15.49 9.97 1.92
N GLN A 32 -15.45 9.71 3.23
CA GLN A 32 -16.38 10.31 4.19
C GLN A 32 -16.25 11.84 4.26
N ALA A 33 -15.02 12.36 4.32
CA ALA A 33 -14.77 13.81 4.32
C ALA A 33 -15.21 14.48 3.02
N LEU A 34 -15.01 13.83 1.86
CA LEU A 34 -15.56 14.30 0.59
C LEU A 34 -17.08 14.37 0.61
N GLY A 35 -17.74 13.34 1.16
CA GLY A 35 -19.20 13.25 1.25
C GLY A 35 -19.85 14.35 2.09
N THR A 36 -19.13 14.94 3.05
CA THR A 36 -19.60 16.07 3.88
C THR A 36 -19.18 17.44 3.33
N GLY A 37 -18.42 17.48 2.22
CA GLY A 37 -17.88 18.70 1.62
C GLY A 37 -16.64 19.27 2.32
N ASP A 38 -16.03 18.53 3.25
CA ASP A 38 -14.78 18.94 3.92
C ASP A 38 -13.57 18.60 3.04
N PHE A 39 -13.38 19.36 1.95
CA PHE A 39 -12.28 19.11 1.00
C PHE A 39 -10.90 19.36 1.59
N ALA A 40 -10.78 20.33 2.50
CA ALA A 40 -9.53 20.57 3.22
C ALA A 40 -9.22 19.41 4.18
N GLY A 41 -10.22 18.84 4.85
CA GLY A 41 -10.09 17.64 5.66
C GLY A 41 -9.73 16.40 4.85
N ALA A 42 -10.42 16.20 3.72
CA ALA A 42 -10.10 15.12 2.79
C ALA A 42 -8.64 15.20 2.30
N MET A 43 -8.15 16.39 1.95
CA MET A 43 -6.75 16.58 1.54
C MET A 43 -5.76 16.24 2.66
N ARG A 44 -6.07 16.59 3.92
CA ARG A 44 -5.20 16.22 5.07
C ARG A 44 -5.16 14.71 5.28
N LEU A 45 -6.32 14.06 5.26
CA LEU A 45 -6.42 12.60 5.41
C LEU A 45 -5.71 11.87 4.28
N LEU A 46 -5.90 12.35 3.05
CA LEU A 46 -5.23 11.82 1.87
C LEU A 46 -3.71 11.98 1.97
N GLY A 47 -3.22 13.10 2.49
CA GLY A 47 -1.77 13.29 2.73
C GLY A 47 -1.17 12.25 3.68
N SER A 48 -1.91 11.83 4.71
CA SER A 48 -1.49 10.73 5.60
C SER A 48 -1.49 9.39 4.87
N LEU A 49 -2.55 9.09 4.12
CA LEU A 49 -2.67 7.88 3.31
C LEU A 49 -1.51 7.75 2.32
N VAL A 50 -1.20 8.83 1.60
CA VAL A 50 -0.11 8.86 0.63
C VAL A 50 1.24 8.60 1.30
N ALA A 51 1.48 9.13 2.49
CA ALA A 51 2.73 8.85 3.20
C ALA A 51 2.88 7.36 3.59
N HIS A 52 1.77 6.68 3.91
CA HIS A 52 1.75 5.24 4.13
C HIS A 52 1.90 4.46 2.82
N LEU A 53 1.18 4.85 1.77
CA LEU A 53 1.27 4.25 0.43
C LEU A 53 2.70 4.33 -0.12
N ASP A 54 3.36 5.48 -0.02
CA ASP A 54 4.75 5.64 -0.44
C ASP A 54 5.69 4.66 0.30
N ARG A 55 5.42 4.38 1.57
CA ARG A 55 6.20 3.40 2.34
C ARG A 55 5.89 1.99 1.89
N HIS A 56 4.62 1.68 1.64
CA HIS A 56 4.16 0.40 1.11
C HIS A 56 4.82 0.08 -0.24
N VAL A 57 4.66 0.97 -1.22
CA VAL A 57 5.25 0.87 -2.57
C VAL A 57 6.75 0.59 -2.52
N ARG A 58 7.51 1.32 -1.69
CA ARG A 58 8.95 1.09 -1.54
C ARG A 58 9.27 -0.33 -1.07
N ARG A 59 8.46 -0.88 -0.16
CA ARG A 59 8.68 -2.24 0.36
C ARG A 59 8.41 -3.31 -0.70
N GLU A 60 7.47 -3.06 -1.59
CA GLU A 60 7.15 -3.96 -2.69
C GLU A 60 8.23 -3.92 -3.76
N GLU A 61 8.58 -2.71 -4.22
CA GLU A 61 9.57 -2.49 -5.28
C GLU A 61 10.96 -2.98 -4.86
N ASP A 62 11.44 -2.59 -3.67
CA ASP A 62 12.75 -3.03 -3.16
C ASP A 62 12.74 -4.49 -2.67
N GLY A 63 11.55 -5.08 -2.49
CA GLY A 63 11.35 -6.38 -1.87
C GLY A 63 10.79 -7.40 -2.86
N ILE A 64 9.48 -7.55 -2.86
CA ILE A 64 8.80 -8.66 -3.55
C ILE A 64 8.92 -8.55 -5.08
N PHE A 65 8.86 -7.34 -5.65
CA PHE A 65 9.00 -7.14 -7.09
C PHE A 65 10.45 -7.34 -7.53
N LEU A 66 11.42 -6.80 -6.80
CA LEU A 66 12.84 -7.08 -7.06
C LEU A 66 13.14 -8.59 -7.01
N ALA A 67 12.61 -9.30 -6.02
CA ALA A 67 12.79 -10.75 -5.87
C ALA A 67 12.15 -11.54 -7.02
N MET A 68 10.93 -11.18 -7.42
CA MET A 68 10.22 -11.81 -8.54
C MET A 68 10.92 -11.54 -9.87
N ARG A 69 11.38 -10.31 -10.08
CA ARG A 69 12.17 -9.93 -11.27
C ARG A 69 13.46 -10.74 -11.38
N ALA A 70 14.14 -10.97 -10.26
CA ALA A 70 15.34 -11.81 -10.21
C ALA A 70 15.04 -13.30 -10.49
N ALA A 71 13.82 -13.76 -10.24
CA ALA A 71 13.38 -15.11 -10.59
C ALA A 71 13.04 -15.25 -12.09
N GLY A 72 12.89 -14.15 -12.83
CA GLY A 72 12.66 -14.14 -14.28
C GLY A 72 11.23 -14.43 -14.71
N GLU A 73 10.26 -14.34 -13.79
CA GLU A 73 8.84 -14.65 -13.99
C GLU A 73 7.99 -13.38 -13.79
N PHE A 74 6.88 -13.26 -14.53
CA PHE A 74 5.90 -12.14 -14.42
C PHE A 74 6.49 -10.73 -14.59
N ILE A 75 7.52 -10.60 -15.44
CA ILE A 75 8.25 -9.34 -15.63
C ILE A 75 7.34 -8.23 -16.17
N ASP A 76 6.50 -8.56 -17.15
CA ASP A 76 5.58 -7.60 -17.76
C ASP A 76 4.53 -7.14 -16.74
N GLU A 77 3.98 -8.06 -15.94
CA GLU A 77 3.03 -7.72 -14.88
C GLU A 77 3.65 -6.83 -13.79
N ILE A 78 4.93 -7.06 -13.43
CA ILE A 78 5.66 -6.22 -12.48
C ILE A 78 5.91 -4.83 -13.06
N ASP A 79 6.32 -4.74 -14.33
CA ASP A 79 6.54 -3.45 -15.00
C ASP A 79 5.25 -2.61 -15.06
N ASP A 80 4.11 -3.28 -15.27
CA ASP A 80 2.79 -2.65 -15.23
C ASP A 80 2.43 -2.15 -13.83
N LEU A 81 2.63 -2.94 -12.77
CA LEU A 81 2.35 -2.55 -11.38
C LEU A 81 3.23 -1.37 -10.92
N GLU A 82 4.54 -1.41 -11.19
CA GLU A 82 5.42 -0.27 -10.94
C GLU A 82 5.02 0.96 -11.77
N GLY A 83 4.41 0.75 -12.95
CA GLY A 83 3.78 1.80 -13.76
C GLY A 83 2.61 2.45 -13.04
N GLU A 84 1.70 1.64 -12.50
CA GLU A 84 0.55 2.10 -11.73
C GLU A 84 0.99 2.89 -10.49
N HIS A 85 2.03 2.47 -9.77
CA HIS A 85 2.60 3.25 -8.66
C HIS A 85 2.98 4.68 -9.08
N ARG A 86 3.65 4.81 -10.23
CA ARG A 86 4.05 6.12 -10.77
C ARG A 86 2.86 6.95 -11.19
N ASP A 87 1.84 6.34 -11.79
CA ASP A 87 0.63 7.02 -12.22
C ASP A 87 -0.19 7.51 -11.00
N LEU A 88 -0.34 6.69 -9.97
CA LEU A 88 -0.96 7.06 -8.70
C LEU A 88 -0.24 8.24 -8.04
N ALA A 89 1.10 8.18 -7.96
CA ALA A 89 1.90 9.27 -7.42
C ALA A 89 1.75 10.58 -8.24
N ALA A 90 1.67 10.47 -9.56
CA ALA A 90 1.46 11.62 -10.44
C ALA A 90 0.08 12.27 -10.24
N VAL A 91 -0.98 11.46 -10.05
CA VAL A 91 -2.32 11.97 -9.72
C VAL A 91 -2.28 12.77 -8.43
N VAL A 92 -1.71 12.20 -7.36
CA VAL A 92 -1.62 12.86 -6.05
C VAL A 92 -0.88 14.19 -6.14
N ALA A 93 0.25 14.24 -6.86
CA ALA A 93 1.05 15.45 -7.01
C ALA A 93 0.31 16.59 -7.74
N ALA A 94 -0.73 16.26 -8.52
CA ALA A 94 -1.53 17.22 -9.28
C ALA A 94 -2.80 17.70 -8.54
N LEU A 95 -3.13 17.13 -7.39
CA LEU A 95 -4.37 17.46 -6.68
C LEU A 95 -4.36 18.86 -6.08
N ASP A 96 -5.47 19.57 -6.25
CA ASP A 96 -5.75 20.86 -5.60
C ASP A 96 -7.15 20.82 -4.97
N HIS A 97 -7.21 20.96 -3.64
CA HIS A 97 -8.48 20.96 -2.88
C HIS A 97 -9.39 22.17 -3.15
N HIS A 98 -8.88 23.19 -3.86
CA HIS A 98 -9.69 24.30 -4.36
C HIS A 98 -10.28 24.04 -5.76
N SER A 99 -9.85 22.99 -6.45
CA SER A 99 -10.37 22.62 -7.77
C SER A 99 -11.81 22.14 -7.68
N THR A 100 -12.62 22.51 -8.68
CA THR A 100 -13.98 21.97 -8.84
C THR A 100 -14.00 20.48 -9.16
N THR A 101 -12.88 19.90 -9.62
CA THR A 101 -12.75 18.46 -9.92
C THR A 101 -12.20 17.65 -8.76
N PHE A 102 -11.75 18.30 -7.66
CA PHE A 102 -11.03 17.67 -6.56
C PHE A 102 -11.70 16.39 -6.05
N ALA A 103 -13.00 16.45 -5.74
CA ALA A 103 -13.73 15.30 -5.23
C ALA A 103 -13.75 14.13 -6.22
N ALA A 104 -13.93 14.41 -7.52
CA ALA A 104 -13.95 13.38 -8.55
C ALA A 104 -12.55 12.77 -8.78
N ASP A 105 -11.51 13.60 -8.76
CA ASP A 105 -10.12 13.16 -8.92
C ASP A 105 -9.66 12.29 -7.75
N VAL A 106 -10.01 12.66 -6.51
CA VAL A 106 -9.71 11.83 -5.33
C VAL A 106 -10.51 10.54 -5.33
N SER A 107 -11.80 10.55 -5.68
CA SER A 107 -12.59 9.32 -5.79
C SER A 107 -12.01 8.36 -6.81
N ARG A 108 -11.63 8.86 -7.99
CA ARG A 108 -10.97 8.05 -9.02
C ARG A 108 -9.64 7.50 -8.55
N PHE A 109 -8.79 8.32 -7.92
CA PHE A 109 -7.53 7.86 -7.33
C PHE A 109 -7.73 6.69 -6.36
N LEU A 110 -8.74 6.76 -5.49
CA LEU A 110 -9.02 5.68 -4.53
C LEU A 110 -9.58 4.43 -5.22
N ASP A 111 -10.37 4.58 -6.27
CA ASP A 111 -10.87 3.44 -7.06
C ASP A 111 -9.74 2.76 -7.85
N ASP A 112 -8.81 3.55 -8.39
CA ASP A 112 -7.61 3.06 -9.08
C ASP A 112 -6.67 2.34 -8.08
N LEU A 113 -6.50 2.88 -6.86
CA LEU A 113 -5.76 2.23 -5.79
C LEU A 113 -6.41 0.91 -5.35
N ASP A 114 -7.74 0.87 -5.19
CA ASP A 114 -8.46 -0.36 -4.84
C ASP A 114 -8.27 -1.44 -5.93
N THR A 115 -8.27 -1.04 -7.20
CA THR A 115 -8.02 -1.94 -8.34
C THR A 115 -6.58 -2.47 -8.35
N HIS A 116 -5.61 -1.60 -8.09
CA HIS A 116 -4.20 -1.94 -8.01
C HIS A 116 -3.94 -2.95 -6.88
N VAL A 117 -4.45 -2.69 -5.68
CA VAL A 117 -4.39 -3.61 -4.53
C VAL A 117 -4.98 -4.98 -4.87
N GLU A 118 -6.12 -5.03 -5.58
CA GLU A 118 -6.73 -6.31 -5.99
C GLU A 118 -5.81 -7.11 -6.94
N ARG A 119 -5.16 -6.43 -7.88
CA ARG A 119 -4.20 -7.07 -8.82
C ARG A 119 -3.04 -7.71 -8.07
N GLU A 120 -2.59 -7.11 -6.97
CA GLU A 120 -1.48 -7.63 -6.19
C GLU A 120 -1.91 -8.78 -5.29
N ASP A 121 -2.97 -8.54 -4.49
CA ASP A 121 -3.53 -9.49 -3.53
C ASP A 121 -3.97 -10.81 -4.19
N LEU A 122 -4.54 -10.72 -5.40
CA LEU A 122 -5.04 -11.87 -6.14
C LEU A 122 -4.10 -12.35 -7.25
N GLY A 123 -3.06 -11.58 -7.57
CA GLY A 123 -2.10 -11.86 -8.64
C GLY A 123 -0.70 -12.10 -8.09
N ILE A 124 0.11 -11.05 -8.03
CA ILE A 124 1.56 -11.18 -7.82
C ILE A 124 1.91 -11.77 -6.44
N PHE A 125 1.14 -11.46 -5.39
CA PHE A 125 1.41 -11.98 -4.04
C PHE A 125 1.22 -13.50 -3.96
N PRO A 126 0.08 -14.10 -4.35
CA PRO A 126 -0.05 -15.55 -4.41
C PRO A 126 1.00 -16.24 -5.26
N VAL A 127 1.32 -15.67 -6.42
CA VAL A 127 2.33 -16.20 -7.33
C VAL A 127 3.71 -16.20 -6.67
N SER A 128 4.07 -15.14 -5.95
CA SER A 128 5.36 -15.06 -5.29
C SER A 128 5.60 -16.18 -4.26
N VAL A 129 4.55 -16.64 -3.57
CA VAL A 129 4.60 -17.72 -2.59
C VAL A 129 5.06 -19.04 -3.20
N VAL A 130 4.64 -19.32 -4.43
CA VAL A 130 4.99 -20.57 -5.13
C VAL A 130 6.24 -20.45 -6.00
N THR A 131 6.61 -19.23 -6.39
CA THR A 131 7.76 -18.94 -7.27
C THR A 131 9.06 -18.72 -6.49
N LEU A 132 9.01 -18.00 -5.38
CA LEU A 132 10.22 -17.57 -4.68
C LEU A 132 10.82 -18.69 -3.83
N GLY A 133 12.09 -19.00 -4.09
CA GLY A 133 12.94 -19.80 -3.22
C GLY A 133 13.55 -18.98 -2.08
N ALA A 134 14.39 -19.63 -1.26
CA ALA A 134 15.00 -19.02 -0.08
C ALA A 134 15.77 -17.71 -0.35
N SER A 135 16.45 -17.60 -1.49
CA SER A 135 17.16 -16.36 -1.87
C SER A 135 16.22 -15.20 -2.19
N GLY A 136 15.07 -15.47 -2.81
CA GLY A 136 14.05 -14.46 -3.09
C GLY A 136 13.45 -13.91 -1.79
N TRP A 137 13.06 -14.80 -0.88
CA TRP A 137 12.57 -14.40 0.44
C TRP A 137 13.60 -13.66 1.27
N ALA A 138 14.90 -13.99 1.14
CA ALA A 138 15.95 -13.23 1.80
C ALA A 138 16.03 -11.77 1.30
N THR A 139 15.79 -11.52 0.01
CA THR A 139 15.68 -10.15 -0.55
C THR A 139 14.50 -9.41 0.06
N VAL A 140 13.32 -10.03 0.09
CA VAL A 140 12.10 -9.46 0.69
C VAL A 140 12.34 -9.11 2.17
N ASP A 141 12.99 -10.00 2.91
CA ASP A 141 13.33 -9.79 4.32
C ASP A 141 14.31 -8.65 4.55
N VAL A 142 15.26 -8.41 3.63
CA VAL A 142 16.16 -7.24 3.70
C VAL A 142 15.35 -5.96 3.52
N ALA A 143 14.49 -5.88 2.51
CA ALA A 143 13.63 -4.72 2.27
C ALA A 143 12.69 -4.44 3.46
N ARG A 144 12.03 -5.49 3.97
CA ARG A 144 11.13 -5.43 5.14
C ARG A 144 11.81 -4.87 6.40
N ARG A 145 13.10 -5.20 6.62
CA ARG A 145 13.87 -4.62 7.74
C ARG A 145 14.35 -3.20 7.46
N GLY A 146 14.65 -2.87 6.21
CA GLY A 146 15.10 -1.54 5.79
C GLY A 146 14.00 -0.49 5.82
N SER A 147 12.76 -0.90 5.54
CA SER A 147 11.56 -0.07 5.61
C SER A 147 10.46 -0.82 6.39
N PRO A 148 10.42 -0.67 7.73
CA PRO A 148 9.43 -1.32 8.57
C PRO A 148 8.00 -0.87 8.23
N SER A 149 7.03 -1.78 8.43
CA SER A 149 5.62 -1.51 8.17
C SER A 149 5.11 -0.24 8.85
N PHE A 150 4.29 0.56 8.16
CA PHE A 150 3.63 1.71 8.77
C PHE A 150 2.60 1.32 9.84
N LEU A 151 2.14 0.06 9.84
CA LEU A 151 1.27 -0.47 10.89
C LEU A 151 1.93 -0.41 12.29
N LEU A 152 3.26 -0.37 12.35
CA LEU A 152 4.02 -0.25 13.59
C LEU A 152 4.02 1.18 14.17
N ASP A 153 3.68 2.19 13.35
CA ASP A 153 3.63 3.60 13.78
C ASP A 153 2.47 3.81 14.78
N VAL A 154 1.34 3.11 14.57
CA VAL A 154 0.16 3.14 15.46
C VAL A 154 0.45 2.49 16.82
N ALA A 155 1.22 1.39 16.84
CA ALA A 155 1.64 0.72 18.07
C ALA A 155 2.59 1.59 18.91
N SER A 156 3.40 2.43 18.25
CA SER A 156 4.35 3.33 18.89
C SER A 156 3.66 4.51 19.59
N THR A 157 2.58 5.03 19.00
CA THR A 157 1.79 6.14 19.58
C THR A 157 1.05 5.71 20.86
N THR A 158 0.46 4.51 20.86
CA THR A 158 -0.25 3.96 22.03
C THR A 158 0.67 3.73 23.24
N THR A 159 1.94 3.37 22.99
CA THR A 159 2.92 3.11 24.06
C THR A 159 3.49 4.41 24.66
N ALA A 160 3.59 5.47 23.87
CA ALA A 160 4.07 6.78 24.33
C ALA A 160 3.04 7.47 25.25
N ASP A 161 1.75 7.40 24.91
CA ASP A 161 0.67 7.98 25.74
C ASP A 161 0.49 7.25 27.08
N ALA A 162 0.77 5.93 27.13
CA ALA A 162 0.74 5.16 28.36
C ALA A 162 1.88 5.53 29.34
N ASN A 163 3.06 5.91 28.83
CA ASN A 163 4.21 6.30 29.66
C ASN A 163 4.20 7.77 30.09
N ALA A 164 3.40 8.63 29.44
CA ALA A 164 3.22 10.03 29.85
C ALA A 164 2.19 10.21 30.99
N ALA A 165 1.48 9.14 31.35
CA ALA A 165 0.44 9.13 32.39
C ALA A 165 0.90 8.55 33.74
N THR A 166 2.22 8.38 33.97
CA THR A 166 2.79 7.86 35.22
C THR A 166 3.75 8.86 35.85
#